data_AF-A0A841HDP1-F1
#
_entry.id   AF-A0A841HDP1-F1
#
_cell.length_a   1.000
_cell.length_b   1.000
_cell.length_c   1.000
_cell.angle_alpha   90.00
_cell.angle_beta   90.00
_cell.angle_gamma   90.00
#
_symmetry.space_group_name_H-M   'P 1'
#
loop_
_entity.id
_entity.type
_entity.pdbx_description
1 polymer ?
#
loop_
_entity_poly.entity_id
_entity_poly.type
_entity_poly.pdbx_seq_one_letter_code
_entity_poly.pdbx_strand_id
1 'polypeptide(L)'
;MPADFHYQIDPLATADAGFTLQQAEHIRRLHPLLAQLLTDAKIAKPLPALTTGQEKLVLGAEAPLWGELVTDEMLDDRLWPRAAALAERFWSAANVRDPLDMYRRLAVVQDQLTVSGLMADANRRRMASRLAPGDSEPVYELLQIVTPVRNMAHDHRIRAAARGQQIRQPLNALADAAPVESLVAQRFAADAQRFVSGDENLAASLRARLTRWRDNDERFAAVARGNAMLEPALPTAASIASLAQIGLDALDIIAGKRDRDASWTQTAETALMQAEAHDAASRLPLASFLGSQPPADLIIAITPGVRVLVGAVASGS
;
A
#
# COMPACT_ATOMS: atom_id res chain seq x y z
N MET A 1 6.51 3.12 -0.48
CA MET A 1 5.41 4.11 -0.47
C MET A 1 4.74 4.11 -1.83
N PRO A 2 3.41 4.29 -1.92
CA PRO A 2 2.66 4.39 -3.17
C PRO A 2 3.07 5.62 -3.98
N ALA A 3 2.66 5.67 -5.25
CA ALA A 3 3.02 6.72 -6.20
C ALA A 3 2.50 8.10 -5.75
N ASP A 4 1.25 8.17 -5.27
CA ASP A 4 0.60 9.41 -4.82
C ASP A 4 1.38 10.17 -3.74
N PHE A 5 1.98 9.44 -2.78
CA PHE A 5 2.76 10.01 -1.71
C PHE A 5 3.91 10.87 -2.25
N HIS A 6 4.63 10.35 -3.25
CA HIS A 6 5.72 11.09 -3.89
C HIS A 6 5.19 12.13 -4.87
N TYR A 7 4.08 11.82 -5.54
CA TYR A 7 3.47 12.67 -6.53
C TYR A 7 2.92 13.97 -5.92
N GLN A 8 2.56 14.02 -4.64
CA GLN A 8 2.05 15.26 -4.03
C GLN A 8 3.17 16.21 -3.58
N ILE A 9 4.40 15.74 -3.41
CA ILE A 9 5.52 16.54 -2.89
C ILE A 9 5.89 17.68 -3.84
N ASP A 10 5.99 18.89 -3.31
CA ASP A 10 6.55 20.02 -4.04
C ASP A 10 8.07 19.96 -3.97
N PRO A 11 8.79 19.87 -5.11
CA PRO A 11 10.25 19.90 -5.07
C PRO A 11 10.83 21.22 -4.55
N LEU A 12 10.05 22.31 -4.57
CA LEU A 12 10.48 23.64 -4.10
C LEU A 12 10.04 23.93 -2.66
N ALA A 13 9.11 23.15 -2.09
CA ALA A 13 8.69 23.31 -0.70
C ALA A 13 9.62 22.54 0.24
N THR A 14 10.81 23.09 0.49
CA THR A 14 11.85 22.47 1.34
C THR A 14 11.44 22.27 2.80
N ALA A 15 10.34 22.88 3.25
CA ALA A 15 9.79 22.72 4.59
C ALA A 15 8.88 21.48 4.75
N ASP A 16 8.42 20.90 3.64
CA ASP A 16 7.44 19.80 3.64
C ASP A 16 8.08 18.40 3.79
N ALA A 17 9.42 18.33 3.78
CA ALA A 17 10.17 17.09 3.86
C ALA A 17 10.91 16.97 5.22
N GLY A 18 10.40 16.14 6.13
CA GLY A 18 11.07 15.78 7.39
C GLY A 18 10.12 15.48 8.55
N PHE A 19 10.68 15.05 9.69
CA PHE A 19 9.94 14.90 10.94
C PHE A 19 9.63 16.28 11.53
N THR A 20 8.41 16.50 12.00
CA THR A 20 8.11 17.71 12.78
C THR A 20 8.94 17.71 14.07
N LEU A 21 9.16 18.89 14.67
CA LEU A 21 9.83 18.99 15.98
C LEU A 21 9.16 18.10 17.04
N GLN A 22 7.82 18.08 17.06
CA GLN A 22 7.06 17.26 18.00
C GLN A 22 7.28 15.76 17.77
N GLN A 23 7.27 15.30 16.51
CA GLN A 23 7.60 13.92 16.17
C GLN A 23 9.03 13.59 16.60
N ALA A 24 9.97 14.48 16.31
CA ALA A 24 11.38 14.30 16.64
C ALA A 24 11.61 14.15 18.15
N GLU A 25 10.97 14.99 18.96
CA GLU A 25 11.02 14.88 20.42
C GLU A 25 10.40 13.58 20.92
N HIS A 26 9.25 13.18 20.37
CA HIS A 26 8.61 11.92 20.73
C HIS A 26 9.53 10.73 20.44
N ILE A 27 10.11 10.69 19.24
CA ILE A 27 11.06 9.65 18.80
C ILE A 27 12.28 9.57 19.72
N ARG A 28 12.87 10.73 20.07
CA ARG A 28 14.04 10.80 20.94
C ARG A 28 13.76 10.21 22.32
N ARG A 29 12.52 10.24 22.80
CA ARG A 29 12.10 9.64 24.07
C ARG A 29 11.82 8.13 23.98
N LEU A 30 11.55 7.59 22.79
CA LEU A 30 11.20 6.17 22.61
C LEU A 30 12.40 5.22 22.78
N HIS A 31 13.57 5.56 22.21
CA HIS A 31 14.76 4.70 22.33
C HIS A 31 16.08 5.45 22.02
N PRO A 32 17.17 5.26 22.79
CA PRO A 32 18.45 5.97 22.58
C PRO A 32 19.07 5.77 21.19
N LEU A 33 19.00 4.56 20.62
CA LEU A 33 19.48 4.30 19.25
C LEU A 33 18.70 5.08 18.19
N LEU A 34 17.39 5.28 18.39
CA LEU A 34 16.57 6.05 17.45
C LEU A 34 16.89 7.55 17.52
N ALA A 35 17.23 8.05 18.70
CA ALA A 35 17.70 9.42 18.88
C ALA A 35 19.00 9.69 18.08
N GLN A 36 19.90 8.70 17.98
CA GLN A 36 21.12 8.80 17.17
C GLN A 36 20.84 8.78 15.65
N LEU A 37 19.82 8.02 15.22
CA LEU A 37 19.41 7.95 13.82
C LEU A 37 18.63 9.20 13.35
N LEU A 38 18.08 9.98 14.29
CA LEU A 38 17.33 11.20 14.04
C LEU A 38 18.22 12.45 14.18
N THR A 39 19.00 12.72 13.13
CA THR A 39 19.82 13.93 13.03
C THR A 39 18.94 15.16 12.75
N ASP A 40 19.46 16.34 13.06
CA ASP A 40 18.77 17.62 12.80
C ASP A 40 18.46 17.86 11.31
N ALA A 41 19.17 17.19 10.40
CA ALA A 41 18.90 17.20 8.97
C ALA A 41 17.61 16.48 8.58
N LYS A 42 17.08 15.61 9.45
CA LYS A 42 15.82 14.88 9.24
C LYS A 42 14.62 15.57 9.88
N ILE A 43 14.83 16.69 10.58
CA ILE A 43 13.77 17.47 11.21
C ILE A 43 13.37 18.56 10.24
N ALA A 44 12.08 18.60 9.89
CA ALA A 44 11.49 19.69 9.13
C ALA A 44 11.68 20.98 9.94
N LYS A 45 12.57 21.85 9.45
CA LYS A 45 12.73 23.20 9.97
C LYS A 45 11.89 24.11 9.09
N PRO A 46 11.05 25.00 9.65
CA PRO A 46 10.37 26.01 8.86
C PRO A 46 11.44 26.97 8.32
N LEU A 47 11.95 26.67 7.13
CA LEU A 47 12.83 27.53 6.37
C LEU A 47 11.96 28.47 5.52
N PRO A 48 12.42 29.71 5.26
CA PRO A 48 11.74 30.56 4.30
C PRO A 48 11.67 29.86 2.94
N ALA A 49 10.66 30.22 2.14
CA ALA A 49 10.57 29.76 0.75
C ALA A 49 11.86 30.07 0.00
N LEU A 50 12.22 29.20 -0.95
CA LEU A 50 13.39 29.40 -1.78
C LEU A 50 13.26 30.72 -2.55
N THR A 51 14.36 31.47 -2.61
CA THR A 51 14.47 32.60 -3.53
C THR A 51 14.51 32.08 -4.97
N THR A 52 14.12 32.91 -5.94
CA THR A 52 14.22 32.57 -7.38
C THR A 52 15.64 32.14 -7.78
N GLY A 53 16.68 32.67 -7.12
CA GLY A 53 18.06 32.24 -7.33
C GLY A 53 18.34 30.83 -6.81
N GLN A 54 17.76 30.45 -5.68
CA GLN A 54 17.88 29.10 -5.10
C GLN A 54 17.04 28.06 -5.83
N GLU A 55 15.84 28.42 -6.30
CA GLU A 55 15.00 27.52 -7.12
C GLU A 55 15.75 27.06 -8.37
N LYS A 56 16.54 27.95 -9.00
CA LYS A 56 17.39 27.61 -10.17
C LYS A 56 18.50 26.59 -9.87
N LEU A 57 18.79 26.32 -8.60
CA LEU A 57 19.77 25.30 -8.19
C LEU A 57 19.13 23.90 -8.11
N VAL A 58 17.79 23.80 -8.14
CA VAL A 58 17.08 22.53 -8.18
C VAL A 58 17.10 22.00 -9.62
N LEU A 59 17.97 21.03 -9.88
CA LEU A 59 18.18 20.47 -11.22
C LEU A 59 17.10 19.45 -11.62
N GLY A 60 16.44 18.83 -10.64
CA GLY A 60 15.47 17.76 -10.86
C GLY A 60 15.40 16.81 -9.66
N ALA A 61 15.02 15.57 -9.92
CA ALA A 61 15.04 14.49 -8.93
C ALA A 61 15.48 13.16 -9.52
N GLU A 62 15.86 12.27 -8.62
CA GLU A 62 16.24 10.89 -8.90
C GLU A 62 15.38 9.96 -8.04
N ALA A 63 14.99 8.81 -8.61
CA ALA A 63 14.35 7.72 -7.89
C ALA A 63 15.39 6.63 -7.57
N PRO A 64 16.09 6.69 -6.42
CA PRO A 64 17.02 5.63 -6.06
C PRO A 64 16.26 4.35 -5.71
N LEU A 65 16.64 3.25 -6.35
CA LEU A 65 16.22 1.90 -5.96
C LEU A 65 17.37 1.22 -5.21
N TRP A 66 17.26 1.23 -3.89
CA TRP A 66 18.24 0.56 -3.03
C TRP A 66 18.04 -0.97 -3.06
N GLY A 67 19.15 -1.71 -3.17
CA GLY A 67 19.16 -3.14 -3.51
C GLY A 67 19.07 -4.10 -2.32
N GLU A 68 18.94 -3.63 -1.09
CA GLU A 68 19.05 -4.44 0.13
C GLU A 68 18.02 -5.58 0.19
N LEU A 69 16.84 -5.34 -0.40
CA LEU A 69 15.68 -6.24 -0.43
C LEU A 69 15.12 -6.38 -1.86
N VAL A 70 15.97 -6.27 -2.88
CA VAL A 70 15.56 -6.33 -4.29
C VAL A 70 16.38 -7.38 -5.01
N THR A 71 15.70 -8.29 -5.69
CA THR A 71 16.30 -9.23 -6.64
C THR A 71 15.97 -8.83 -8.07
N ASP A 72 16.64 -9.42 -9.05
CA ASP A 72 16.34 -9.21 -10.47
C ASP A 72 14.87 -9.51 -10.82
N GLU A 73 14.26 -10.53 -10.18
CA GLU A 73 12.85 -10.89 -10.39
C GLU A 73 11.90 -9.81 -9.81
N MET A 74 12.35 -9.01 -8.84
CA MET A 74 11.54 -7.98 -8.19
C MET A 74 11.74 -6.60 -8.81
N LEU A 75 12.84 -6.36 -9.54
CA LEU A 75 13.28 -5.04 -9.97
C LEU A 75 12.18 -4.22 -10.64
N ASP A 76 11.48 -4.82 -11.60
CA ASP A 76 10.44 -4.15 -12.39
C ASP A 76 9.30 -3.64 -11.50
N ASP A 77 8.79 -4.49 -10.61
CA ASP A 77 7.71 -4.14 -9.69
C ASP A 77 8.16 -3.11 -8.64
N ARG A 78 9.41 -3.20 -8.19
CA ARG A 78 9.95 -2.26 -7.19
C ARG A 78 10.17 -0.88 -7.79
N LEU A 79 10.46 -0.75 -9.07
CA LEU A 79 10.68 0.55 -9.71
C LEU A 79 9.41 1.13 -10.36
N TRP A 80 8.70 0.31 -11.12
CA TRP A 80 7.56 0.70 -11.95
C TRP A 80 6.23 0.25 -11.34
N PRO A 81 5.14 1.02 -11.49
CA PRO A 81 5.03 2.25 -12.28
C PRO A 81 5.40 3.53 -11.52
N ARG A 82 5.82 3.43 -10.24
CA ARG A 82 6.04 4.61 -9.39
C ARG A 82 7.07 5.60 -9.95
N ALA A 83 8.11 5.09 -10.61
CA ALA A 83 9.08 5.94 -11.32
C ALA A 83 8.45 6.76 -12.45
N ALA A 84 7.41 6.27 -13.12
CA ALA A 84 6.69 7.05 -14.14
C ALA A 84 5.90 8.22 -13.52
N ALA A 85 5.32 8.02 -12.34
CA ALA A 85 4.67 9.11 -11.61
C ALA A 85 5.68 10.19 -11.19
N LEU A 86 6.88 9.79 -10.74
CA LEU A 86 7.96 10.74 -10.47
C LEU A 86 8.40 11.47 -11.75
N ALA A 87 8.55 10.76 -12.86
CA ALA A 87 8.87 11.37 -14.15
C ALA A 87 7.83 12.44 -14.54
N GLU A 88 6.53 12.15 -14.40
CA GLU A 88 5.48 13.14 -14.68
C GLU A 88 5.56 14.35 -13.75
N ARG A 89 5.83 14.16 -12.45
CA ARG A 89 5.99 15.24 -11.46
C ARG A 89 7.13 16.20 -11.83
N PHE A 90 8.23 15.69 -12.38
CA PHE A 90 9.42 16.49 -12.72
C PHE A 90 9.48 16.93 -14.20
N TRP A 91 8.57 16.43 -15.04
CA TRP A 91 8.47 16.81 -16.45
C TRP A 91 7.32 17.80 -16.72
N SER A 92 6.18 17.63 -16.03
CA SER A 92 4.96 18.39 -16.29
C SER A 92 4.96 19.75 -15.60
N ALA A 93 4.00 20.59 -15.95
CA ALA A 93 3.77 21.86 -15.25
C ALA A 93 3.50 21.62 -13.75
N ALA A 94 3.99 22.54 -12.90
CA ALA A 94 3.95 22.39 -11.44
C ALA A 94 2.53 22.23 -10.87
N ASN A 95 1.50 22.73 -11.56
CA ASN A 95 0.10 22.61 -11.14
C ASN A 95 -0.55 21.25 -11.45
N VAL A 96 0.11 20.35 -12.19
CA VAL A 96 -0.39 18.99 -12.46
C VAL A 96 -0.18 18.13 -11.22
N ARG A 97 -1.07 18.22 -10.21
CA ARG A 97 -0.87 17.61 -8.89
C ARG A 97 -1.97 16.68 -8.41
N ASP A 98 -2.99 16.42 -9.23
CA ASP A 98 -4.12 15.56 -8.88
C ASP A 98 -3.73 14.07 -8.92
N PRO A 99 -3.70 13.36 -7.78
CA PRO A 99 -3.38 11.94 -7.74
C PRO A 99 -4.43 11.06 -8.44
N LEU A 100 -5.72 11.43 -8.42
CA LEU A 100 -6.77 10.61 -9.03
C LEU A 100 -6.61 10.59 -10.55
N ASP A 101 -6.37 11.76 -11.15
CA ASP A 101 -6.10 11.87 -12.58
C ASP A 101 -4.73 11.26 -12.95
N MET A 102 -3.73 11.35 -12.07
CA MET A 102 -2.46 10.64 -12.23
C MET A 102 -2.65 9.13 -12.29
N TYR A 103 -3.33 8.50 -11.33
CA TYR A 103 -3.56 7.04 -11.36
C TYR A 103 -4.35 6.59 -12.58
N ARG A 104 -5.30 7.40 -13.07
CA ARG A 104 -6.02 7.13 -14.32
C ARG A 104 -5.06 7.01 -15.51
N ARG A 105 -4.07 7.90 -15.63
CA ARG A 105 -3.01 7.81 -16.66
C ARG A 105 -2.01 6.71 -16.38
N LEU A 106 -1.62 6.53 -15.11
CA LEU A 106 -0.60 5.57 -14.69
C LEU A 106 -0.99 4.13 -15.05
N ALA A 107 -2.28 3.80 -15.00
CA ALA A 107 -2.79 2.51 -15.47
C ALA A 107 -2.47 2.25 -16.95
N VAL A 108 -2.66 3.26 -17.82
CA VAL A 108 -2.33 3.16 -19.24
C VAL A 108 -0.81 3.06 -19.45
N VAL A 109 -0.04 3.84 -18.68
CA VAL A 109 1.43 3.77 -18.72
C VAL A 109 1.92 2.39 -18.28
N GLN A 110 1.32 1.78 -17.25
CA GLN A 110 1.65 0.43 -16.81
C GLN A 110 1.44 -0.61 -17.93
N ASP A 111 0.37 -0.49 -18.71
CA ASP A 111 0.12 -1.38 -19.85
C ASP A 111 1.19 -1.19 -20.94
N GLN A 112 1.52 0.07 -21.26
CA GLN A 112 2.58 0.39 -22.23
C GLN A 112 3.95 -0.15 -21.79
N LEU A 113 4.27 0.01 -20.51
CA LEU A 113 5.48 -0.52 -19.87
C LEU A 113 5.54 -2.05 -19.98
N THR A 114 4.43 -2.72 -19.71
CA THR A 114 4.31 -4.18 -19.84
C THR A 114 4.54 -4.62 -21.29
N VAL A 115 3.89 -3.97 -22.26
CA VAL A 115 4.09 -4.24 -23.69
C VAL A 115 5.53 -3.96 -24.14
N SER A 116 6.20 -3.01 -23.50
CA SER A 116 7.60 -2.65 -23.79
C SER A 116 8.62 -3.64 -23.19
N GLY A 117 8.17 -4.64 -22.44
CA GLY A 117 9.03 -5.72 -21.93
C GLY A 117 9.24 -5.75 -20.42
N LEU A 118 8.55 -4.90 -19.65
CA LEU A 118 8.54 -5.02 -18.19
C LEU A 118 7.77 -6.27 -17.75
N MET A 119 8.36 -7.02 -16.83
CA MET A 119 7.93 -8.35 -16.43
C MET A 119 7.25 -8.37 -15.06
N ALA A 120 6.95 -7.23 -14.45
CA ALA A 120 6.40 -7.15 -13.08
C ALA A 120 5.22 -8.12 -12.83
N ASP A 121 4.18 -8.13 -13.68
CA ASP A 121 3.06 -9.07 -13.51
C ASP A 121 3.45 -10.52 -13.80
N ALA A 122 4.25 -10.76 -14.85
CA ALA A 122 4.72 -12.09 -15.21
C ALA A 122 5.57 -12.70 -14.09
N ASN A 123 6.44 -11.90 -13.46
CA ASN A 123 7.27 -12.29 -12.32
C ASN A 123 6.40 -12.60 -11.11
N ARG A 124 5.40 -11.75 -10.82
CA ARG A 124 4.42 -12.00 -9.74
C ARG A 124 3.70 -13.34 -9.92
N ARG A 125 3.27 -13.67 -11.15
CA ARG A 125 2.67 -14.99 -11.46
C ARG A 125 3.64 -16.15 -11.27
N ARG A 126 4.91 -15.99 -11.65
CA ARG A 126 5.95 -17.01 -11.40
C ARG A 126 6.22 -17.20 -9.92
N MET A 127 6.29 -16.12 -9.15
CA MET A 127 6.45 -16.18 -7.69
C MET A 127 5.25 -16.85 -7.02
N ALA A 128 4.01 -16.53 -7.44
CA ALA A 128 2.81 -17.22 -6.98
C ALA A 128 2.84 -18.73 -7.30
N SER A 129 3.28 -19.10 -8.52
CA SER A 129 3.44 -20.49 -8.94
C SER A 129 4.49 -21.24 -8.11
N ARG A 130 5.55 -20.55 -7.70
CA ARG A 130 6.59 -21.11 -6.81
C ARG A 130 6.07 -21.31 -5.38
N LEU A 131 5.21 -20.41 -4.91
CA LEU A 131 4.63 -20.45 -3.57
C LEU A 131 3.54 -21.53 -3.44
N ALA A 132 2.71 -21.73 -4.47
CA ALA A 132 1.67 -22.75 -4.50
C ALA A 132 1.66 -23.51 -5.85
N PRO A 133 2.59 -24.46 -6.06
CA PRO A 133 2.64 -25.25 -7.29
C PRO A 133 1.35 -26.05 -7.50
N GLY A 134 0.79 -25.97 -8.71
CA GLY A 134 -0.44 -26.68 -9.10
C GLY A 134 -1.75 -25.94 -8.78
N ASP A 135 -1.74 -24.97 -7.86
CA ASP A 135 -2.90 -24.12 -7.55
C ASP A 135 -2.48 -22.72 -7.08
N SER A 136 -1.90 -21.94 -8.00
CA SER A 136 -1.32 -20.63 -7.69
C SER A 136 -2.29 -19.46 -7.78
N GLU A 137 -3.49 -19.68 -8.32
CA GLU A 137 -4.45 -18.61 -8.56
C GLU A 137 -4.92 -17.94 -7.27
N PRO A 138 -5.21 -18.67 -6.15
CA PRO A 138 -5.59 -18.02 -4.90
C PRO A 138 -4.49 -17.12 -4.33
N VAL A 139 -3.22 -17.51 -4.53
CA VAL A 139 -2.06 -16.71 -4.13
C VAL A 139 -1.92 -15.48 -5.01
N TYR A 140 -2.00 -15.63 -6.33
CA TYR A 140 -1.90 -14.50 -7.26
C TYR A 140 -3.03 -13.49 -7.03
N GLU A 141 -4.25 -13.96 -6.79
CA GLU A 141 -5.41 -13.11 -6.48
C GLU A 141 -5.23 -12.32 -5.18
N LEU A 142 -4.70 -12.94 -4.12
CA LEU A 142 -4.31 -12.24 -2.90
C LEU A 142 -3.28 -11.14 -3.19
N LEU A 143 -2.21 -11.48 -3.93
CA LEU A 143 -1.13 -10.55 -4.26
C LEU A 143 -1.61 -9.31 -5.03
N GLN A 144 -2.71 -9.40 -5.78
CA GLN A 144 -3.25 -8.23 -6.49
C GLN A 144 -3.81 -7.16 -5.55
N ILE A 145 -4.17 -7.48 -4.32
CA ILE A 145 -4.91 -6.60 -3.40
C ILE A 145 -4.19 -6.38 -2.06
N VAL A 146 -2.92 -6.73 -2.01
CA VAL A 146 -2.02 -6.42 -0.89
C VAL A 146 -0.81 -5.65 -1.38
N THR A 147 -0.16 -4.94 -0.49
CA THR A 147 1.17 -4.36 -0.71
C THR A 147 2.10 -4.80 0.42
N PRO A 148 3.42 -4.85 0.22
CA PRO A 148 4.33 -5.14 1.31
C PRO A 148 4.36 -3.99 2.31
N VAL A 149 4.69 -4.30 3.56
CA VAL A 149 5.03 -3.29 4.57
C VAL A 149 6.09 -2.32 4.05
N ARG A 150 6.04 -1.08 4.56
CA ARG A 150 6.81 0.05 4.05
C ARG A 150 8.15 0.23 4.79
N ASN A 151 9.01 1.06 4.22
CA ASN A 151 10.32 1.38 4.77
C ASN A 151 11.14 0.10 5.05
N MET A 152 11.75 0.00 6.22
CA MET A 152 12.64 -1.11 6.59
C MET A 152 11.91 -2.22 7.36
N ALA A 153 10.58 -2.17 7.44
CA ALA A 153 9.81 -3.18 8.19
C ALA A 153 10.08 -4.58 7.63
N HIS A 154 10.13 -4.75 6.31
CA HIS A 154 10.37 -6.06 5.71
C HIS A 154 11.81 -6.57 5.86
N ASP A 155 12.77 -5.74 6.30
CA ASP A 155 14.14 -6.21 6.55
C ASP A 155 14.23 -6.95 7.90
N HIS A 156 14.02 -8.27 7.86
CA HIS A 156 14.08 -9.12 9.04
C HIS A 156 15.49 -9.25 9.59
N ARG A 157 16.52 -8.93 8.79
CA ARG A 157 17.91 -8.93 9.25
C ARG A 157 18.12 -7.83 10.28
N ILE A 158 17.48 -6.67 10.12
CA ILE A 158 17.55 -5.59 11.12
C ILE A 158 16.89 -6.03 12.42
N ARG A 159 15.70 -6.62 12.35
CA ARG A 159 14.99 -7.13 13.56
C ARG A 159 15.76 -8.27 14.24
N ALA A 160 16.40 -9.14 13.47
CA ALA A 160 17.25 -10.21 14.00
C ALA A 160 18.53 -9.65 14.65
N ALA A 161 19.20 -8.69 14.00
CA ALA A 161 20.41 -8.06 14.53
C ALA A 161 20.15 -7.34 15.86
N ALA A 162 18.99 -6.70 16.01
CA ALA A 162 18.57 -6.11 17.29
C ALA A 162 18.43 -7.14 18.43
N ARG A 163 18.24 -8.43 18.11
CA ARG A 163 18.25 -9.56 19.05
C ARG A 163 19.60 -10.27 19.13
N GLY A 164 20.67 -9.70 18.57
CA GLY A 164 22.00 -10.31 18.52
C GLY A 164 22.10 -11.50 17.56
N GLN A 165 21.14 -11.64 16.63
CA GLN A 165 21.12 -12.73 15.66
C GLN A 165 21.55 -12.24 14.29
N GLN A 166 22.31 -13.06 13.57
CA GLN A 166 22.63 -12.81 12.17
C GLN A 166 21.92 -13.84 11.32
N ILE A 167 21.04 -13.38 10.43
CA ILE A 167 20.25 -14.24 9.54
C ILE A 167 20.53 -13.91 8.08
N ARG A 168 20.33 -14.89 7.21
CA ARG A 168 20.11 -14.65 5.77
C ARG A 168 18.61 -14.67 5.54
N GLN A 169 18.05 -13.56 5.08
CA GLN A 169 16.65 -13.49 4.66
C GLN A 169 16.53 -13.94 3.21
N PRO A 170 15.79 -15.02 2.92
CA PRO A 170 15.38 -15.35 1.55
C PRO A 170 14.36 -14.30 1.07
N LEU A 171 14.49 -13.82 -0.16
CA LEU A 171 13.57 -12.87 -0.80
C LEU A 171 12.60 -13.63 -1.71
N ASN A 172 11.75 -14.46 -1.09
CA ASN A 172 10.81 -15.36 -1.77
C ASN A 172 9.45 -15.49 -1.05
N ALA A 173 9.15 -14.60 -0.11
CA ALA A 173 7.88 -14.56 0.61
C ALA A 173 6.77 -13.86 -0.18
N LEU A 174 5.54 -13.91 0.34
CA LEU A 174 4.40 -13.18 -0.25
C LEU A 174 4.68 -11.67 -0.35
N ALA A 175 5.30 -11.07 0.66
CA ALA A 175 5.66 -9.65 0.64
C ALA A 175 6.73 -9.31 -0.43
N ASP A 176 7.57 -10.27 -0.82
CA ASP A 176 8.52 -10.10 -1.92
C ASP A 176 7.80 -10.09 -3.28
N ALA A 177 6.76 -10.89 -3.42
CA ALA A 177 5.92 -10.99 -4.62
C ALA A 177 4.83 -9.91 -4.70
N ALA A 178 4.43 -9.33 -3.57
CA ALA A 178 3.37 -8.33 -3.50
C ALA A 178 3.80 -7.04 -4.21
N PRO A 179 2.92 -6.44 -5.03
CA PRO A 179 3.21 -5.19 -5.67
C PRO A 179 3.38 -4.07 -4.65
N VAL A 180 4.38 -3.23 -4.84
CA VAL A 180 4.50 -1.97 -4.06
C VAL A 180 3.39 -0.96 -4.37
N GLU A 181 2.70 -1.14 -5.49
CA GLU A 181 1.54 -0.37 -5.94
C GLU A 181 0.45 -1.31 -6.50
N SER A 182 -0.68 -1.42 -5.80
CA SER A 182 -1.81 -2.22 -6.28
C SER A 182 -2.75 -1.37 -7.14
N LEU A 183 -2.52 -1.32 -8.45
CA LEU A 183 -3.44 -0.64 -9.38
C LEU A 183 -4.86 -1.24 -9.37
N VAL A 184 -5.00 -2.53 -9.03
CA VAL A 184 -6.30 -3.19 -8.82
C VAL A 184 -7.05 -2.55 -7.65
N ALA A 185 -6.39 -2.36 -6.51
CA ALA A 185 -7.01 -1.72 -5.35
C ALA A 185 -7.23 -0.22 -5.55
N GLN A 186 -6.30 0.49 -6.22
CA GLN A 186 -6.49 1.89 -6.60
C GLN A 186 -7.71 2.06 -7.49
N ARG A 187 -7.89 1.18 -8.48
CA ARG A 187 -9.06 1.22 -9.35
C ARG A 187 -10.34 0.94 -8.58
N PHE A 188 -10.32 0.00 -7.63
CA PHE A 188 -11.45 -0.26 -6.76
C PHE A 188 -11.83 0.95 -5.91
N ALA A 189 -10.85 1.62 -5.28
CA ALA A 189 -11.12 2.82 -4.50
C ALA A 189 -11.70 3.95 -5.36
N ALA A 190 -11.17 4.17 -6.57
CA ALA A 190 -11.69 5.16 -7.51
C ALA A 190 -13.12 4.84 -7.98
N ASP A 191 -13.42 3.58 -8.28
CA ASP A 191 -14.77 3.17 -8.67
C ASP A 191 -15.76 3.26 -7.49
N ALA A 192 -15.32 2.93 -6.26
CA ALA A 192 -16.13 3.12 -5.06
C ALA A 192 -16.48 4.60 -4.85
N GLN A 193 -15.51 5.50 -5.03
CA GLN A 193 -15.74 6.95 -4.96
C GLN A 193 -16.75 7.42 -6.00
N ARG A 194 -16.61 6.98 -7.26
CA ARG A 194 -17.56 7.31 -8.34
C ARG A 194 -18.96 6.78 -8.06
N PHE A 195 -19.07 5.56 -7.53
CA PHE A 195 -20.34 4.96 -7.16
C PHE A 195 -21.05 5.78 -6.09
N VAL A 196 -20.38 6.14 -4.99
CA VAL A 196 -20.99 6.96 -3.92
C VAL A 196 -21.26 8.40 -4.36
N SER A 197 -20.63 8.86 -5.44
CA SER A 197 -20.93 10.13 -6.11
C SER A 197 -22.05 10.04 -7.17
N GLY A 198 -22.71 8.89 -7.31
CA GLY A 198 -23.93 8.72 -8.11
C GLY A 198 -23.81 7.84 -9.36
N ASP A 199 -22.64 7.24 -9.65
CA ASP A 199 -22.49 6.32 -10.79
C ASP A 199 -22.94 4.89 -10.42
N GLU A 200 -24.25 4.68 -10.36
CA GLU A 200 -24.88 3.40 -9.95
C GLU A 200 -24.50 2.20 -10.84
N ASN A 201 -24.06 2.45 -12.08
CA ASN A 201 -23.63 1.38 -13.01
C ASN A 201 -22.44 0.57 -12.47
N LEU A 202 -21.68 1.14 -11.52
CA LEU A 202 -20.53 0.48 -10.91
C LEU A 202 -20.93 -0.56 -9.85
N ALA A 203 -22.18 -0.56 -9.37
CA ALA A 203 -22.64 -1.42 -8.27
C ALA A 203 -22.37 -2.92 -8.54
N ALA A 204 -22.69 -3.39 -9.75
CA ALA A 204 -22.49 -4.80 -10.13
C ALA A 204 -21.01 -5.19 -10.16
N SER A 205 -20.15 -4.31 -10.69
CA SER A 205 -18.70 -4.54 -10.77
C SER A 205 -18.02 -4.49 -9.40
N LEU A 206 -18.43 -3.55 -8.53
CA LEU A 206 -17.95 -3.47 -7.14
C LEU A 206 -18.34 -4.74 -6.37
N ARG A 207 -19.62 -5.17 -6.47
CA ARG A 207 -20.09 -6.41 -5.87
C ARG A 207 -19.30 -7.62 -6.34
N ALA A 208 -19.12 -7.78 -7.66
CA ALA A 208 -18.39 -8.91 -8.22
C ALA A 208 -16.95 -9.00 -7.69
N ARG A 209 -16.24 -7.87 -7.61
CA ARG A 209 -14.87 -7.82 -7.05
C ARG A 209 -14.84 -8.19 -5.57
N LEU A 210 -15.72 -7.61 -4.76
CA LEU A 210 -15.78 -7.90 -3.33
C LEU A 210 -16.15 -9.35 -3.05
N THR A 211 -17.14 -9.91 -3.77
CA THR A 211 -17.50 -11.34 -3.69
C THR A 211 -16.29 -12.21 -4.03
N ARG A 212 -15.60 -11.92 -5.13
CA ARG A 212 -14.40 -12.64 -5.54
C ARG A 212 -13.32 -12.65 -4.43
N TRP A 213 -12.99 -11.49 -3.86
CA TRP A 213 -11.97 -11.40 -2.81
C TRP A 213 -12.38 -12.06 -1.49
N ARG A 214 -13.67 -11.99 -1.14
CA ARG A 214 -14.22 -12.72 0.02
C ARG A 214 -14.07 -14.23 -0.16
N ASP A 215 -14.48 -14.73 -1.32
CA ASP A 215 -14.49 -16.17 -1.60
C ASP A 215 -13.08 -16.72 -1.82
N ASN A 216 -12.09 -15.85 -2.08
CA ASN A 216 -10.68 -16.26 -2.17
C ASN A 216 -10.08 -16.69 -0.83
N ASP A 217 -10.66 -16.35 0.32
CA ASP A 217 -10.15 -16.76 1.63
C ASP A 217 -10.14 -18.29 1.80
N GLU A 218 -11.24 -18.97 1.48
CA GLU A 218 -11.31 -20.43 1.55
C GLU A 218 -10.32 -21.10 0.58
N ARG A 219 -10.23 -20.56 -0.64
CA ARG A 219 -9.30 -21.05 -1.67
C ARG A 219 -7.84 -20.86 -1.24
N PHE A 220 -7.50 -19.69 -0.68
CA PHE A 220 -6.17 -19.41 -0.16
C PHE A 220 -5.84 -20.31 1.04
N ALA A 221 -6.79 -20.51 1.96
CA ALA A 221 -6.60 -21.37 3.11
C ALA A 221 -6.34 -22.84 2.72
N ALA A 222 -6.94 -23.31 1.63
CA ALA A 222 -6.69 -24.66 1.11
C ALA A 222 -5.23 -24.83 0.65
N VAL A 223 -4.68 -23.87 -0.10
CA VAL A 223 -3.29 -23.94 -0.61
C VAL A 223 -2.26 -23.57 0.45
N ALA A 224 -2.66 -22.82 1.48
CA ALA A 224 -1.78 -22.43 2.57
C ALA A 224 -1.56 -23.55 3.60
N ARG A 225 -2.50 -24.50 3.74
CA ARG A 225 -2.45 -25.55 4.76
C ARG A 225 -1.18 -26.42 4.61
N GLY A 226 -0.33 -26.44 5.64
CA GLY A 226 0.93 -27.19 5.63
C GLY A 226 2.04 -26.52 4.81
N ASN A 227 1.82 -25.30 4.32
CA ASN A 227 2.79 -24.53 3.56
C ASN A 227 3.30 -23.35 4.41
N ALA A 228 4.47 -23.52 5.02
CA ALA A 228 5.07 -22.52 5.92
C ALA A 228 5.30 -21.13 5.28
N MET A 229 5.34 -21.03 3.94
CA MET A 229 5.47 -19.74 3.24
C MET A 229 4.15 -18.98 3.12
N LEU A 230 3.02 -19.67 3.28
CA LEU A 230 1.67 -19.13 3.09
C LEU A 230 0.85 -19.05 4.39
N GLU A 231 1.05 -19.98 5.33
CA GLU A 231 0.36 -19.99 6.63
C GLU A 231 0.41 -18.64 7.38
N PRO A 232 1.54 -17.90 7.39
CA PRO A 232 1.58 -16.59 8.05
C PRO A 232 0.61 -15.56 7.49
N ALA A 233 0.09 -15.74 6.26
CA ALA A 233 -0.85 -14.83 5.62
C ALA A 233 -2.32 -15.24 5.80
N LEU A 234 -2.61 -16.39 6.43
CA LEU A 234 -4.00 -16.79 6.74
C LEU A 234 -4.81 -15.69 7.45
N PRO A 235 -4.27 -14.99 8.48
CA PRO A 235 -5.03 -13.91 9.12
C PRO A 235 -5.26 -12.70 8.20
N THR A 236 -4.35 -12.45 7.25
CA THR A 236 -4.50 -11.39 6.25
C THR A 236 -5.60 -11.73 5.25
N ALA A 237 -5.65 -12.98 4.76
CA ALA A 237 -6.73 -13.46 3.88
C ALA A 237 -8.11 -13.36 4.56
N ALA A 238 -8.22 -13.80 5.82
CA ALA A 238 -9.46 -13.70 6.58
C ALA A 238 -9.88 -12.24 6.81
N SER A 239 -8.92 -11.34 7.07
CA SER A 239 -9.19 -9.91 7.22
C SER A 239 -9.68 -9.27 5.92
N ILE A 240 -9.13 -9.68 4.78
CA ILE A 240 -9.60 -9.27 3.45
C ILE A 240 -11.04 -9.74 3.22
N ALA A 241 -11.36 -10.98 3.55
CA ALA A 241 -12.72 -11.48 3.39
C ALA A 241 -13.72 -10.76 4.28
N SER A 242 -13.34 -10.43 5.52
CA SER A 242 -14.14 -9.59 6.41
C SER A 242 -14.39 -8.20 5.83
N LEU A 243 -13.34 -7.50 5.38
CA LEU A 243 -13.46 -6.19 4.74
C LEU A 243 -14.28 -6.24 3.46
N ALA A 244 -14.14 -7.30 2.66
CA ALA A 244 -14.91 -7.51 1.46
C ALA A 244 -16.39 -7.73 1.76
N GLN A 245 -16.72 -8.50 2.80
CA GLN A 245 -18.10 -8.68 3.26
C GLN A 245 -18.69 -7.36 3.81
N ILE A 246 -17.92 -6.58 4.55
CA ILE A 246 -18.33 -5.23 5.00
C ILE A 246 -18.65 -4.34 3.79
N GLY A 247 -17.82 -4.38 2.75
CA GLY A 247 -18.07 -3.65 1.50
C GLY A 247 -19.36 -4.10 0.79
N LEU A 248 -19.62 -5.42 0.73
CA LEU A 248 -20.86 -5.97 0.17
C LEU A 248 -22.09 -5.49 0.95
N ASP A 249 -22.02 -5.55 2.28
CA ASP A 249 -23.07 -5.08 3.16
C ASP A 249 -23.33 -3.58 2.98
N ALA A 250 -22.27 -2.77 2.84
CA ALA A 250 -22.39 -1.34 2.55
C ALA A 250 -23.13 -1.09 1.22
N LEU A 251 -22.83 -1.86 0.16
CA LEU A 251 -23.56 -1.76 -1.11
C LEU A 251 -25.05 -2.11 -0.95
N ASP A 252 -25.39 -3.10 -0.13
CA ASP A 252 -26.78 -3.47 0.14
C ASP A 252 -27.51 -2.42 0.96
N ILE A 253 -26.85 -1.79 1.93
CA ILE A 253 -27.41 -0.70 2.73
C ILE A 253 -27.64 0.55 1.86
N ILE A 254 -26.66 0.95 1.05
CA ILE A 254 -26.79 2.10 0.13
C ILE A 254 -27.96 1.88 -0.86
N ALA A 255 -28.16 0.64 -1.31
CA ALA A 255 -29.25 0.28 -2.21
C ALA A 255 -30.62 0.08 -1.51
N GLY A 256 -30.72 0.29 -0.20
CA GLY A 256 -31.96 0.07 0.57
C GLY A 256 -32.39 -1.40 0.66
N LYS A 257 -31.48 -2.35 0.42
CA LYS A 257 -31.73 -3.80 0.47
C LYS A 257 -31.44 -4.40 1.84
N ARG A 258 -30.80 -3.64 2.73
CA ARG A 258 -30.46 -4.02 4.09
C ARG A 258 -30.54 -2.79 5.00
N ASP A 259 -31.11 -2.95 6.18
CA ASP A 259 -31.11 -1.90 7.19
C ASP A 259 -29.73 -1.74 7.82
N ARG A 260 -29.35 -0.49 8.11
CA ARG A 260 -28.14 -0.20 8.89
C ARG A 260 -28.38 -0.59 10.35
N ASP A 261 -27.57 -1.49 10.87
CA ASP A 261 -27.56 -1.84 12.28
C ASP A 261 -26.28 -1.34 13.00
N ALA A 262 -26.39 -1.07 14.30
CA ALA A 262 -25.30 -0.51 15.10
C ALA A 262 -24.13 -1.51 15.29
N SER A 263 -24.43 -2.81 15.29
CA SER A 263 -23.44 -3.88 15.43
C SER A 263 -22.54 -3.97 14.19
N TRP A 264 -23.14 -3.88 13.00
CA TRP A 264 -22.46 -3.80 11.72
C TRP A 264 -21.56 -2.57 11.66
N THR A 265 -22.07 -1.40 12.08
CA THR A 265 -21.28 -0.16 12.08
C THR A 265 -20.03 -0.31 12.97
N GLN A 266 -20.18 -0.84 14.18
CA GLN A 266 -19.05 -1.07 15.08
C GLN A 266 -18.05 -2.10 14.52
N THR A 267 -18.55 -3.16 13.89
CA THR A 267 -17.73 -4.20 13.26
C THR A 267 -16.92 -3.62 12.09
N ALA A 268 -17.58 -2.85 11.23
CA ALA A 268 -16.95 -2.19 10.07
C ALA A 268 -15.84 -1.24 10.51
N GLU A 269 -16.11 -0.37 11.48
CA GLU A 269 -15.12 0.58 12.00
C GLU A 269 -13.94 -0.12 12.67
N THR A 270 -14.19 -1.18 13.44
CA THR A 270 -13.12 -1.97 14.08
C THR A 270 -12.20 -2.61 13.04
N ALA A 271 -12.76 -3.24 12.01
CA ALA A 271 -11.99 -3.89 10.95
C ALA A 271 -11.17 -2.87 10.14
N LEU A 272 -11.77 -1.74 9.78
CA LEU A 272 -11.09 -0.69 9.03
C LEU A 272 -9.96 -0.04 9.85
N MET A 273 -10.21 0.29 11.13
CA MET A 273 -9.17 0.82 12.02
C MET A 273 -7.99 -0.14 12.18
N GLN A 274 -8.25 -1.45 12.28
CA GLN A 274 -7.17 -2.44 12.36
C GLN A 274 -6.34 -2.47 11.06
N ALA A 275 -6.99 -2.49 9.89
CA ALA A 275 -6.30 -2.48 8.61
C ALA A 275 -5.48 -1.19 8.38
N GLU A 276 -6.02 -0.04 8.78
CA GLU A 276 -5.33 1.25 8.72
C GLU A 276 -4.17 1.32 9.72
N ALA A 277 -4.30 0.73 10.91
CA ALA A 277 -3.21 0.62 11.86
C ALA A 277 -2.05 -0.21 11.31
N HIS A 278 -2.34 -1.28 10.55
CA HIS A 278 -1.31 -2.06 9.86
C HIS A 278 -0.58 -1.26 8.77
N ASP A 279 -1.28 -0.42 7.99
CA ASP A 279 -0.62 0.51 7.04
C ASP A 279 0.25 1.52 7.80
N ALA A 280 -0.28 2.12 8.86
CA ALA A 280 0.40 3.13 9.67
C ALA A 280 1.65 2.58 10.38
N ALA A 281 1.65 1.29 10.77
CA ALA A 281 2.73 0.63 11.50
C ALA A 281 4.08 0.63 10.76
N SER A 282 4.08 0.85 9.45
CA SER A 282 5.32 0.96 8.67
C SER A 282 5.40 2.23 7.81
N ARG A 283 4.38 3.10 7.82
CA ARG A 283 4.30 4.28 6.95
C ARG A 283 5.42 5.29 7.19
N LEU A 284 5.85 5.45 8.43
CA LEU A 284 7.01 6.28 8.80
C LEU A 284 8.26 5.42 9.01
N PRO A 285 9.46 5.92 8.65
CA PRO A 285 10.70 5.15 8.80
C PRO A 285 10.89 4.60 10.22
N LEU A 286 10.56 5.38 11.24
CA LEU A 286 10.75 4.97 12.64
C LEU A 286 9.64 4.06 13.15
N ALA A 287 8.40 4.25 12.67
CA ALA A 287 7.31 3.32 12.95
C ALA A 287 7.66 1.90 12.46
N SER A 288 8.34 1.79 11.31
CA SER A 288 8.74 0.50 10.74
C SER A 288 9.67 -0.35 11.63
N PHE A 289 10.34 0.27 12.62
CA PHE A 289 11.17 -0.45 13.61
C PHE A 289 10.44 -0.80 14.91
N LEU A 290 9.36 -0.09 15.24
CA LEU A 290 8.71 -0.15 16.55
C LEU A 290 7.29 -0.74 16.51
N GLY A 291 6.59 -0.60 15.38
CA GLY A 291 5.21 -1.05 15.22
C GLY A 291 5.10 -2.55 15.04
N SER A 292 4.01 -3.13 15.56
CA SER A 292 3.60 -4.49 15.21
C SER A 292 3.24 -4.52 13.73
N GLN A 293 4.01 -5.27 12.95
CA GLN A 293 3.78 -5.40 11.52
C GLN A 293 2.61 -6.37 11.25
N PRO A 294 1.85 -6.16 10.16
CA PRO A 294 0.79 -7.08 9.78
C PRO A 294 1.32 -8.49 9.52
N PRO A 295 0.46 -9.52 9.63
CA PRO A 295 0.78 -10.89 9.27
C PRO A 295 1.34 -11.00 7.85
N ALA A 296 2.38 -11.82 7.70
CA ALA A 296 3.17 -12.00 6.47
C ALA A 296 3.77 -10.71 5.87
N ASP A 297 3.87 -9.63 6.64
CA ASP A 297 4.31 -8.31 6.17
C ASP A 297 3.45 -7.77 5.01
N LEU A 298 2.14 -8.04 5.03
CA LEU A 298 1.18 -7.62 4.00
C LEU A 298 0.19 -6.55 4.51
N ILE A 299 0.15 -5.41 3.84
CA ILE A 299 -0.85 -4.36 4.02
C ILE A 299 -2.03 -4.64 3.08
N ILE A 300 -3.26 -4.54 3.59
CA ILE A 300 -4.48 -4.75 2.79
C ILE A 300 -4.78 -3.50 1.96
N ALA A 301 -4.63 -3.59 0.65
CA ALA A 301 -4.69 -2.44 -0.25
C ALA A 301 -6.12 -1.97 -0.56
N ILE A 302 -7.13 -2.84 -0.43
CA ILE A 302 -8.54 -2.48 -0.72
C ILE A 302 -9.20 -1.63 0.38
N THR A 303 -8.53 -1.46 1.52
CA THR A 303 -9.04 -0.72 2.71
C THR A 303 -9.60 0.67 2.36
N PRO A 304 -8.95 1.51 1.54
CA PRO A 304 -9.49 2.83 1.19
C PRO A 304 -10.82 2.76 0.43
N GLY A 305 -10.98 1.79 -0.48
CA GLY A 305 -12.23 1.63 -1.21
C GLY A 305 -13.38 1.15 -0.32
N VAL A 306 -13.10 0.26 0.64
CA VAL A 306 -14.10 -0.17 1.64
C VAL A 306 -14.47 0.99 2.57
N ARG A 307 -13.49 1.79 2.99
CA ARG A 307 -13.70 3.01 3.80
C ARG A 307 -14.65 4.00 3.12
N VAL A 308 -14.49 4.20 1.81
CA VAL A 308 -15.40 5.06 1.01
C VAL A 308 -16.83 4.54 1.06
N LEU A 309 -17.05 3.24 0.84
CA LEU A 309 -18.39 2.64 0.88
C LEU A 309 -19.04 2.74 2.27
N VAL A 310 -18.28 2.44 3.33
CA VAL A 310 -18.76 2.52 4.71
C VAL A 310 -19.07 3.98 5.10
N GLY A 311 -18.24 4.93 4.68
CA GLY A 311 -18.46 6.36 4.92
C GLY A 311 -19.77 6.87 4.31
N ALA A 312 -20.12 6.40 3.10
CA ALA A 312 -21.37 6.77 2.44
C ALA A 312 -22.62 6.29 3.22
N VAL A 313 -22.54 5.12 3.87
CA VAL A 313 -23.59 4.61 4.75
C VAL A 313 -23.78 5.49 6.00
N ALA A 314 -22.71 6.12 6.49
CA ALA A 314 -22.78 7.03 7.63
C ALA A 314 -23.40 8.39 7.24
N SER A 315 -23.06 8.93 6.07
CA SER A 315 -23.53 10.24 5.59
C SER A 315 -24.97 10.25 5.06
N GLY A 316 -25.51 9.09 4.67
CA GLY A 316 -26.89 8.96 4.14
C GLY A 316 -28.00 8.98 5.21
N SER A 317 -27.79 9.69 6.32
CA SER A 317 -28.77 9.86 7.41
C SER A 317 -29.50 11.19 7.30
#